data_AF-X8HRV4-F1
#
_entry.id   AF-X8HRV4-F1
#
_cell.length_a   1.000
_cell.length_b   1.000
_cell.length_c   1.000
_cell.angle_alpha   90.00
_cell.angle_beta   90.00
_cell.angle_gamma   90.00
#
_symmetry.space_group_name_H-M   'P 1'
#
loop_
_entity.id
_entity.type
_entity.pdbx_description
1 polymer ?
#
loop_
_entity_poly.entity_id
_entity_poly.type
_entity_poly.pdbx_seq_one_letter_code
_entity_poly.pdbx_strand_id
1 'polypeptide(L)'
;MKNFSLFEKEERIECKPFIKWVGGKGQLLPEINKLYPIELGKTINKYAEIFIGGGAVLFDILSKYKLDEVYISDKNLELINAYKSIRDNIDILIKSLKEMEEEYIPLDDENRKIYYYEKRQKYNKLKINIEENNIEKASLFIFLNKTCFNGLYRVNKKGEFNVPMGAYKNPKICDKENLKNVSMALKNVKIIYADYRESESFIDEKTFVYIDPPYRPLNTSSSFTSYTENDFSDKEQIELAEYIDLLNKKKAKIVISNSDPKNNNIDDNFFDELYKNYNINRVKATRMLNSNASLRGAINELLITNYERIEWENRNMRNFEKWLGKFKNSIATYDYYIDLKKVIKNVDNIKIELNILNSLIGSKNIEKDFENIIKKYPETLKCIPILLAIRDTEIYAQDEEGSFLYNFKTPNYNIEQYKIFMKKTGLFDLIQNHLINNLVDYVLGVETGLDSNGRKNRGGHLMEDLVEKYIIKAGFIKGINYFKEMKISEIEEKFKIDLSQISNNGKTVKRFDFVIKTQNMIYAIETNFYASSGSKLNETARSYKHIAQEAKDINGFIFVWFTDGKGWLDARNNLKETFEILENIYNIDDMENNIVEKLFV
;
A
#
# COMPACT_ATOMS: atom_id res chain seq x y z
N MET A 1 44.41 -10.53 -1.94
CA MET A 1 43.18 -11.00 -2.61
C MET A 1 42.05 -10.06 -2.20
N LYS A 2 41.42 -9.39 -3.17
CA LYS A 2 40.30 -8.46 -2.95
C LYS A 2 39.07 -9.26 -2.49
N ASN A 3 38.56 -8.94 -1.31
CA ASN A 3 37.24 -9.40 -0.88
C ASN A 3 36.18 -8.64 -1.68
N PHE A 4 35.37 -9.39 -2.42
CA PHE A 4 34.18 -8.88 -3.09
C PHE A 4 33.13 -8.51 -2.02
N SER A 5 32.83 -7.22 -1.93
CA SER A 5 31.66 -6.69 -1.23
C SER A 5 30.42 -7.02 -2.06
N LEU A 6 29.68 -8.07 -1.66
CA LEU A 6 28.29 -8.29 -2.10
C LEU A 6 27.39 -7.54 -1.12
N PHE A 7 26.30 -6.96 -1.62
CA PHE A 7 25.32 -6.09 -0.94
C PHE A 7 25.60 -4.58 -1.02
N GLU A 8 25.71 -4.06 -2.24
CA GLU A 8 25.27 -2.68 -2.51
C GLU A 8 23.73 -2.64 -2.49
N LYS A 9 23.20 -1.82 -1.59
CA LYS A 9 21.80 -1.42 -1.50
C LYS A 9 21.47 -0.68 -2.82
N GLU A 10 20.59 -1.21 -3.67
CA GLU A 10 20.13 -0.46 -4.85
C GLU A 10 19.26 0.71 -4.35
N GLU A 11 19.89 1.85 -4.04
CA GLU A 11 19.21 3.14 -3.86
C GLU A 11 18.40 3.41 -5.14
N ARG A 12 17.07 3.47 -5.02
CA ARG A 12 16.22 3.90 -6.14
C ARG A 12 16.49 5.38 -6.38
N ILE A 13 17.26 5.66 -7.43
CA ILE A 13 17.64 7.01 -7.82
C ILE A 13 16.39 7.75 -8.33
N GLU A 14 15.95 8.79 -7.61
CA GLU A 14 14.87 9.66 -8.09
C GLU A 14 15.42 10.58 -9.19
N CYS A 15 15.06 10.29 -10.45
CA CYS A 15 15.47 11.03 -11.64
C CYS A 15 14.30 11.84 -12.20
N LYS A 16 14.53 13.11 -12.54
CA LYS A 16 13.53 13.99 -13.17
C LYS A 16 14.11 14.63 -14.45
N PRO A 17 13.26 15.01 -15.43
CA PRO A 17 13.66 15.78 -16.59
C PRO A 17 14.55 16.98 -16.22
N PHE A 18 15.74 17.07 -16.83
CA PHE A 18 16.71 18.14 -16.52
C PHE A 18 16.36 19.48 -17.18
N ILE A 19 15.48 19.48 -18.18
CA ILE A 19 14.97 20.67 -18.89
C ILE A 19 13.44 20.72 -18.84
N LYS A 20 12.89 21.93 -19.00
CA LYS A 20 11.49 22.09 -19.39
C LYS A 20 11.39 21.79 -20.88
N TRP A 21 10.46 20.92 -21.25
CA TRP A 21 10.21 20.57 -22.65
C TRP A 21 8.73 20.69 -22.95
N VAL A 22 8.39 21.26 -24.11
CA VAL A 22 7.00 21.32 -24.54
C VAL A 22 6.50 19.90 -24.81
N GLY A 23 5.28 19.61 -24.39
CA GLY A 23 4.72 18.26 -24.41
C GLY A 23 5.18 17.36 -23.26
N GLY A 24 6.00 17.85 -22.32
CA GLY A 24 6.51 17.07 -21.21
C GLY A 24 5.44 16.29 -20.44
N LYS A 25 5.58 14.96 -20.40
CA LYS A 25 4.55 14.03 -19.91
C LYS A 25 4.52 13.84 -18.40
N GLY A 26 5.22 14.67 -17.63
CA GLY A 26 5.30 14.56 -16.17
C GLY A 26 3.93 14.51 -15.46
N GLN A 27 2.96 15.30 -15.90
CA GLN A 27 1.60 15.29 -15.33
C GLN A 27 0.77 14.07 -15.76
N LEU A 28 1.10 13.45 -16.89
CA LEU A 28 0.42 12.27 -17.43
C LEU A 28 1.07 10.96 -16.99
N LEU A 29 2.23 11.00 -16.32
CA LEU A 29 2.91 9.82 -15.81
C LEU A 29 1.99 8.89 -15.01
N PRO A 30 1.09 9.37 -14.13
CA PRO A 30 0.17 8.48 -13.42
C PRO A 30 -0.73 7.68 -14.34
N GLU A 31 -1.14 8.20 -15.50
CA GLU A 31 -1.97 7.47 -16.48
C GLU A 31 -1.11 6.62 -17.42
N ILE A 32 0.03 7.14 -17.89
CA ILE A 32 0.95 6.42 -18.78
C ILE A 32 1.52 5.17 -18.09
N ASN A 33 1.91 5.28 -16.81
CA ASN A 33 2.40 4.15 -16.01
C ASN A 33 1.34 3.03 -15.92
N LYS A 34 0.04 3.36 -15.98
CA LYS A 34 -1.02 2.34 -16.02
C LYS A 34 -1.02 1.48 -17.28
N LEU A 35 -0.25 1.87 -18.30
CA LEU A 35 -0.20 1.20 -19.58
C LEU A 35 1.08 0.37 -19.76
N TYR A 36 2.16 0.56 -18.99
CA TYR A 36 3.41 -0.21 -19.14
C TYR A 36 3.20 -1.73 -19.21
N PRO A 37 3.81 -2.51 -20.11
CA PRO A 37 3.54 -3.96 -20.19
C PRO A 37 3.77 -4.69 -18.85
N ILE A 38 2.95 -5.70 -18.52
CA ILE A 38 3.12 -6.48 -17.28
C ILE A 38 4.41 -7.31 -17.30
N GLU A 39 4.82 -7.65 -18.51
CA GLU A 39 6.02 -8.37 -18.86
C GLU A 39 7.29 -7.51 -18.75
N LEU A 40 7.16 -6.19 -18.55
CA LEU A 40 8.29 -5.26 -18.47
C LEU A 40 9.18 -5.56 -17.26
N GLY A 41 10.50 -5.63 -17.48
CA GLY A 41 11.47 -6.09 -16.49
C GLY A 41 11.47 -7.61 -16.28
N LYS A 42 10.69 -8.36 -17.07
CA LYS A 42 10.63 -9.84 -17.06
C LYS A 42 10.95 -10.37 -18.46
N THR A 43 9.94 -10.68 -19.26
CA THR A 43 10.09 -11.18 -20.63
C THR A 43 10.23 -10.05 -21.64
N ILE A 44 9.79 -8.83 -21.29
CA ILE A 44 10.10 -7.59 -22.01
C ILE A 44 11.20 -6.88 -21.23
N ASN A 45 12.41 -6.89 -21.76
CA ASN A 45 13.62 -6.39 -21.10
C ASN A 45 14.32 -5.28 -21.89
N LYS A 46 13.73 -4.82 -23.01
CA LYS A 46 14.21 -3.67 -23.78
C LYS A 46 13.20 -2.52 -23.73
N TYR A 47 13.70 -1.28 -23.74
CA TYR A 47 12.87 -0.07 -23.83
C TYR A 47 13.35 0.84 -24.95
N ALA A 48 12.42 1.39 -25.73
CA ALA A 48 12.68 2.39 -26.75
C ALA A 48 11.77 3.62 -26.58
N GLU A 49 12.36 4.82 -26.54
CA GLU A 49 11.63 6.09 -26.58
C GLU A 49 12.11 6.90 -27.80
N ILE A 50 11.31 6.85 -28.88
CA ILE A 50 11.74 7.29 -30.21
C ILE A 50 11.44 8.77 -30.51
N PHE A 51 10.89 9.48 -29.52
CA PHE A 51 10.72 10.94 -29.43
C PHE A 51 10.97 11.37 -27.98
N ILE A 52 12.23 11.32 -27.53
CA ILE A 52 12.56 11.41 -26.10
C ILE A 52 12.13 12.74 -25.45
N GLY A 53 12.28 13.87 -26.14
CA GLY A 53 12.03 15.18 -25.56
C GLY A 53 12.67 15.36 -24.17
N GLY A 54 11.86 15.72 -23.18
CA GLY A 54 12.30 15.87 -21.78
C GLY A 54 12.57 14.57 -21.02
N GLY A 55 12.19 13.40 -21.56
CA GLY A 55 12.49 12.09 -20.99
C GLY A 55 11.71 11.72 -19.73
N ALA A 56 10.51 12.28 -19.55
CA ALA A 56 9.71 12.02 -18.36
C ALA A 56 9.38 10.53 -18.20
N VAL A 57 9.02 9.84 -19.29
CA VAL A 57 8.69 8.42 -19.29
C VAL A 57 9.96 7.56 -19.15
N LEU A 58 11.04 7.89 -19.87
CA LEU A 58 12.35 7.26 -19.69
C LEU A 58 12.77 7.21 -18.22
N PHE A 59 12.80 8.35 -17.52
CA PHE A 59 13.26 8.39 -16.13
C PHE A 59 12.31 7.65 -15.18
N ASP A 60 11.00 7.67 -15.44
CA ASP A 60 10.03 6.87 -14.69
C ASP A 60 10.27 5.36 -14.88
N ILE A 61 10.57 4.92 -16.10
CA ILE A 61 10.89 3.52 -16.42
C ILE A 61 12.21 3.09 -15.76
N LEU A 62 13.28 3.86 -15.93
CA LEU A 62 14.61 3.53 -15.39
C LEU A 62 14.65 3.51 -13.87
N SER A 63 13.76 4.27 -13.20
CA SER A 63 13.66 4.24 -11.73
C SER A 63 12.93 3.00 -11.17
N LYS A 64 12.19 2.27 -12.02
CA LYS A 64 11.31 1.16 -11.60
C LYS A 64 11.75 -0.20 -12.13
N TYR A 65 12.39 -0.24 -13.30
CA TYR A 65 12.70 -1.47 -14.01
C TYR A 65 14.19 -1.55 -14.35
N LYS A 66 14.76 -2.73 -14.13
CA LYS A 66 16.07 -3.09 -14.66
C LYS A 66 15.88 -3.66 -16.05
N LEU A 67 16.53 -3.04 -17.04
CA LEU A 67 16.41 -3.37 -18.45
C LEU A 67 17.79 -3.69 -19.03
N ASP A 68 17.82 -4.61 -19.99
CA ASP A 68 19.06 -5.08 -20.61
C ASP A 68 19.58 -4.06 -21.63
N GLU A 69 18.68 -3.48 -22.41
CA GLU A 69 19.01 -2.45 -23.39
C GLU A 69 17.95 -1.36 -23.44
N VAL A 70 18.42 -0.11 -23.51
CA VAL A 70 17.56 1.06 -23.59
C VAL A 70 18.00 1.94 -24.74
N TYR A 71 17.05 2.32 -25.59
CA TYR A 71 17.25 3.16 -26.77
C TYR A 71 16.43 4.43 -26.66
N ILE A 72 17.06 5.58 -26.88
CA ILE A 72 16.36 6.86 -27.00
C ILE A 72 16.82 7.59 -28.25
N SER A 73 15.89 8.23 -28.94
CA SER A 73 16.20 9.07 -30.09
C SER A 73 15.38 10.34 -30.18
N ASP A 74 15.94 11.32 -30.86
CA ASP A 74 15.27 12.57 -31.24
C ASP A 74 15.92 13.14 -32.50
N LYS A 75 15.14 13.93 -33.26
CA LYS A 75 15.63 14.74 -34.37
C LYS A 75 16.24 16.07 -33.92
N ASN A 76 16.20 16.39 -32.64
CA ASN A 76 16.83 17.59 -32.11
C ASN A 76 18.28 17.29 -31.68
N LEU A 77 19.25 17.68 -32.52
CA LEU A 77 20.67 17.47 -32.25
C LEU A 77 21.15 18.17 -30.97
N GLU A 78 20.58 19.34 -30.64
CA GLU A 78 20.92 20.10 -29.43
C GLU A 78 20.52 19.34 -28.17
N LEU A 79 19.32 18.74 -28.21
CA LEU A 79 18.81 17.89 -27.14
C LEU A 79 19.67 16.64 -26.95
N ILE A 80 19.96 15.93 -28.04
CA ILE A 80 20.79 14.72 -28.00
C ILE A 80 22.21 15.04 -27.49
N ASN A 81 22.79 16.15 -27.92
CA ASN A 81 24.07 16.63 -27.39
C ASN A 81 24.01 16.90 -25.88
N ALA A 82 22.91 17.45 -25.36
CA ALA A 82 22.73 17.65 -23.93
C ALA A 82 22.64 16.32 -23.16
N TYR A 83 21.83 15.36 -23.64
CA TYR A 83 21.75 14.02 -23.04
C TYR A 83 23.11 13.31 -23.00
N LYS A 84 23.84 13.30 -24.14
CA LYS A 84 25.18 12.71 -24.20
C LYS A 84 26.19 13.44 -23.30
N SER A 85 26.15 14.78 -23.27
CA SER A 85 27.03 15.57 -22.39
C SER A 85 26.78 15.30 -20.91
N ILE A 86 25.53 15.10 -20.49
CA ILE A 86 25.18 14.72 -19.12
C ILE A 86 25.66 13.30 -18.80
N ARG A 87 25.50 12.34 -19.72
CA ARG A 87 25.98 10.96 -19.53
C ARG A 87 27.50 10.89 -19.42
N ASP A 88 28.20 11.59 -20.32
CA ASP A 88 29.63 11.37 -20.57
C ASP A 88 30.52 12.37 -19.82
N ASN A 89 30.04 13.58 -19.49
CA ASN A 89 30.87 14.70 -19.00
C ASN A 89 30.22 15.49 -17.85
N ILE A 90 29.56 14.78 -16.93
CA ILE A 90 28.70 15.38 -15.92
C ILE A 90 29.38 16.42 -15.02
N ASP A 91 30.61 16.17 -14.59
CA ASP A 91 31.31 17.07 -13.67
C ASP A 91 31.70 18.39 -14.33
N ILE A 92 32.11 18.35 -15.61
CA ILE A 92 32.43 19.54 -16.41
C ILE A 92 31.16 20.37 -16.64
N LEU A 93 30.06 19.69 -16.99
CA LEU A 93 28.77 20.34 -17.23
C LEU A 93 28.23 21.00 -15.94
N ILE A 94 28.30 20.31 -14.80
CA ILE A 94 27.91 20.87 -13.49
C ILE A 94 28.76 22.09 -13.15
N LYS A 95 30.08 22.00 -13.33
CA LYS A 95 30.98 23.14 -13.06
C LYS A 95 30.57 24.36 -13.89
N SER A 96 30.38 24.18 -15.20
CA SER A 96 29.98 25.25 -16.12
C SER A 96 28.62 25.85 -15.78
N LEU A 97 27.62 25.03 -15.41
CA LEU A 97 26.31 25.51 -15.01
C LEU A 97 26.34 26.28 -13.68
N LYS A 98 27.15 25.84 -12.71
CA LYS A 98 27.34 26.53 -11.44
C LYS A 98 27.99 27.90 -11.64
N GLU A 99 29.04 27.98 -12.44
CA GLU A 99 29.69 29.24 -12.78
C GLU A 99 28.68 30.22 -13.39
N MET A 100 27.87 29.77 -14.36
CA MET A 100 26.81 30.61 -14.92
C MET A 100 25.72 30.98 -13.91
N GLU A 101 25.38 30.10 -12.97
CA GLU A 101 24.40 30.39 -11.90
C GLU A 101 24.93 31.44 -10.92
N GLU A 102 26.17 31.30 -10.46
CA GLU A 102 26.86 32.23 -9.56
C GLU A 102 27.09 33.59 -10.21
N GLU A 103 27.32 33.64 -11.52
CA GLU A 103 27.41 34.90 -12.29
C GLU A 103 26.04 35.54 -12.52
N TYR A 104 25.00 34.75 -12.82
CA TYR A 104 23.70 35.27 -13.28
C TYR A 104 22.76 35.68 -12.14
N ILE A 105 22.71 34.90 -11.05
CA ILE A 105 21.75 35.11 -9.95
C ILE A 105 21.96 36.44 -9.20
N PRO A 106 23.18 36.92 -8.92
CA PRO A 106 23.38 38.18 -8.22
C PRO A 106 23.07 39.44 -9.04
N LEU A 107 22.98 39.33 -10.37
CA LEU A 107 22.74 40.47 -11.26
C LEU A 107 21.31 41.00 -11.14
N ASP A 108 21.16 42.31 -11.35
CA ASP A 108 19.85 42.95 -11.54
C ASP A 108 19.22 42.61 -12.90
N ASP A 109 17.97 43.02 -13.12
CA ASP A 109 17.21 42.64 -14.32
C ASP A 109 17.83 43.15 -15.63
N GLU A 110 18.48 44.33 -15.61
CA GLU A 110 19.15 44.89 -16.80
C GLU A 110 20.41 44.10 -17.14
N ASN A 111 21.25 43.82 -16.15
CA ASN A 111 22.49 43.07 -16.35
C ASN A 111 22.21 41.59 -16.67
N ARG A 112 21.18 40.97 -16.07
CA ARG A 112 20.71 39.63 -16.46
C ARG A 112 20.31 39.57 -17.93
N LYS A 113 19.62 40.60 -18.42
CA LYS A 113 19.21 40.69 -19.82
C LYS A 113 20.41 40.71 -20.75
N ILE A 114 21.43 41.51 -20.44
CA ILE A 114 22.69 41.56 -21.19
C ILE A 114 23.36 40.18 -21.21
N TYR A 115 23.59 39.61 -20.02
CA TYR A 115 24.21 38.30 -19.85
C TYR A 115 23.49 37.20 -20.65
N TYR A 116 22.15 37.15 -20.56
CA TYR A 116 21.34 36.18 -21.30
C TYR A 116 21.55 36.28 -22.81
N TYR A 117 21.52 37.50 -23.37
CA TYR A 117 21.67 37.69 -24.81
C TYR A 117 23.09 37.40 -25.31
N GLU A 118 24.12 37.66 -24.51
CA GLU A 118 25.49 37.25 -24.80
C GLU A 118 25.64 35.73 -24.85
N LYS A 119 25.13 35.02 -23.83
CA LYS A 119 25.11 33.54 -23.81
C LYS A 119 24.31 32.96 -24.97
N ARG A 120 23.18 33.58 -25.33
CA ARG A 120 22.38 33.19 -26.51
C ARG A 120 23.15 33.37 -27.82
N GLN A 121 23.88 34.47 -27.97
CA GLN A 121 24.68 34.72 -29.16
C GLN A 121 25.84 33.72 -29.26
N LYS A 122 26.49 33.41 -28.13
CA LYS A 122 27.53 32.37 -28.06
C LYS A 122 26.97 30.99 -28.42
N TYR A 123 25.82 30.61 -27.85
CA TYR A 123 25.14 29.36 -28.17
C TYR A 123 24.87 29.19 -29.67
N ASN A 124 24.39 30.24 -30.34
CA ASN A 124 24.10 30.21 -31.78
C ASN A 124 25.36 30.11 -32.66
N LYS A 125 26.53 30.56 -32.17
CA LYS A 125 27.81 30.46 -32.89
C LYS A 125 28.44 29.07 -32.79
N LEU A 126 28.26 28.39 -31.66
CA LEU A 126 28.82 27.05 -31.45
C LEU A 126 28.19 26.02 -32.40
N LYS A 127 28.96 25.00 -32.78
CA LYS A 127 28.51 23.88 -33.63
C LYS A 127 28.65 22.56 -32.86
N ILE A 128 27.84 21.58 -33.23
CA ILE A 128 27.89 20.22 -32.71
C ILE A 128 28.51 19.34 -33.79
N ASN A 129 29.53 18.56 -33.41
CA ASN A 129 29.96 17.41 -34.20
C ASN A 129 29.22 16.17 -33.67
N ILE A 130 28.67 15.34 -34.55
CA ILE A 130 27.91 14.14 -34.14
C ILE A 130 28.82 13.14 -33.41
N GLU A 131 30.11 13.11 -33.78
CA GLU A 131 31.13 12.22 -33.21
C GLU A 131 31.70 12.75 -31.89
N GLU A 132 31.72 14.07 -31.69
CA GLU A 132 32.26 14.73 -30.50
C GLU A 132 31.25 15.70 -29.89
N ASN A 133 30.70 15.34 -28.73
CA ASN A 133 29.74 16.17 -28.00
C ASN A 133 30.34 17.55 -27.68
N ASN A 134 29.56 18.61 -27.85
CA ASN A 134 29.94 19.97 -27.46
C ASN A 134 29.35 20.30 -26.08
N ILE A 135 30.15 20.08 -25.03
CA ILE A 135 29.76 20.28 -23.63
C ILE A 135 29.39 21.74 -23.35
N GLU A 136 30.14 22.69 -23.90
CA GLU A 136 29.87 24.12 -23.71
C GLU A 136 28.50 24.51 -24.28
N LYS A 137 28.18 23.98 -25.46
CA LYS A 137 26.88 24.20 -26.09
C LYS A 137 25.75 23.53 -25.31
N ALA A 138 25.98 22.35 -24.72
CA ALA A 138 25.03 21.70 -23.82
C ALA A 138 24.79 22.50 -22.52
N SER A 139 25.84 23.05 -21.92
CA SER A 139 25.72 23.94 -20.74
C SER A 139 24.87 25.17 -21.08
N LEU A 140 25.15 25.81 -22.22
CA LEU A 140 24.38 26.97 -22.69
C LEU A 140 22.93 26.60 -23.02
N PHE A 141 22.68 25.43 -23.61
CA PHE A 141 21.34 24.93 -23.87
C PHE A 141 20.51 24.81 -22.59
N ILE A 142 21.07 24.20 -21.54
CA ILE A 142 20.41 24.06 -20.23
C ILE A 142 20.22 25.43 -19.58
N PHE A 143 21.26 26.28 -19.56
CA PHE A 143 21.16 27.64 -19.02
C PHE A 143 20.04 28.44 -19.70
N LEU A 144 20.02 28.46 -21.04
CA LEU A 144 19.00 29.16 -21.80
C LEU A 144 17.61 28.58 -21.52
N ASN A 145 17.45 27.25 -21.45
CA ASN A 145 16.16 26.64 -21.09
C ASN A 145 15.67 27.05 -19.69
N LYS A 146 16.56 27.16 -18.71
CA LYS A 146 16.20 27.53 -17.34
C LYS A 146 15.90 29.03 -17.18
N THR A 147 16.38 29.87 -18.09
CA THR A 147 16.30 31.33 -17.99
C THR A 147 15.43 31.99 -19.07
N CYS A 148 15.09 31.30 -20.16
CA CYS A 148 14.26 31.83 -21.25
C CYS A 148 12.76 31.81 -20.93
N PHE A 149 11.97 32.53 -21.71
CA PHE A 149 10.52 32.55 -21.57
C PHE A 149 9.91 31.13 -21.63
N ASN A 150 9.28 30.71 -20.53
CA ASN A 150 8.60 29.42 -20.34
C ASN A 150 9.45 28.16 -20.54
N GLY A 151 10.78 28.28 -20.60
CA GLY A 151 11.64 27.14 -20.94
C GLY A 151 11.36 26.58 -22.34
N LEU A 152 10.93 27.44 -23.26
CA LEU A 152 10.69 27.08 -24.65
C LEU A 152 12.02 26.82 -25.36
N TYR A 153 12.03 25.84 -26.25
CA TYR A 153 13.07 25.71 -27.26
C TYR A 153 12.48 26.08 -28.62
N ARG A 154 13.00 27.14 -29.26
CA ARG A 154 12.52 27.60 -30.56
C ARG A 154 13.67 28.20 -31.35
N VAL A 155 13.72 27.87 -32.63
CA VAL A 155 14.71 28.37 -33.58
C VAL A 155 14.04 29.18 -34.69
N ASN A 156 14.79 30.09 -35.32
CA ASN A 156 14.37 30.77 -36.54
C ASN A 156 14.65 29.90 -37.79
N LYS A 157 14.33 30.41 -38.99
CA LYS A 157 14.61 29.73 -40.28
C LYS A 157 16.11 29.46 -40.55
N LYS A 158 17.01 30.09 -39.79
CA LYS A 158 18.46 29.84 -39.86
C LYS A 158 18.93 28.79 -38.85
N GLY A 159 18.01 28.19 -38.08
CA GLY A 159 18.33 27.24 -37.02
C GLY A 159 18.86 27.89 -35.73
N GLU A 160 18.78 29.22 -35.60
CA GLU A 160 19.30 29.93 -34.43
C GLU A 160 18.23 30.05 -33.35
N PHE A 161 18.59 29.74 -32.10
CA PHE A 161 17.71 29.87 -30.95
C PHE A 161 17.32 31.34 -30.75
N ASN A 162 16.00 31.60 -30.67
CA ASN A 162 15.45 32.96 -30.71
C ASN A 162 14.49 33.31 -29.56
N VAL A 163 14.44 32.49 -28.50
CA VAL A 163 13.54 32.74 -27.36
C VAL A 163 14.08 33.92 -26.52
N PRO A 164 13.24 34.87 -26.10
CA PRO A 164 13.66 35.95 -25.20
C PRO A 164 13.89 35.45 -23.77
N MET A 165 14.57 36.26 -22.96
CA MET A 165 14.75 36.00 -21.52
C MET A 165 13.38 35.96 -20.82
N GLY A 166 13.23 35.04 -19.87
CA GLY A 166 12.06 34.95 -18.98
C GLY A 166 12.20 35.84 -17.75
N ALA A 167 11.10 36.04 -17.03
CA ALA A 167 11.05 36.86 -15.82
C ALA A 167 11.17 36.01 -14.53
N TYR A 168 12.19 35.13 -14.46
CA TYR A 168 12.40 34.27 -13.30
C TYR A 168 13.27 34.97 -12.23
N LYS A 169 12.77 35.05 -10.99
CA LYS A 169 13.52 35.65 -9.88
C LYS A 169 14.75 34.82 -9.48
N ASN A 170 14.56 33.51 -9.30
CA ASN A 170 15.60 32.57 -8.89
C ASN A 170 15.48 31.26 -9.68
N PRO A 171 15.86 31.24 -10.98
CA PRO A 171 15.85 30.01 -11.77
C PRO A 171 16.88 29.01 -11.24
N LYS A 172 16.48 27.75 -11.03
CA LYS A 172 17.41 26.64 -10.72
C LYS A 172 18.17 26.26 -11.99
N ILE A 173 19.32 26.88 -12.22
CA ILE A 173 20.16 26.69 -13.41
C ILE A 173 20.97 25.40 -13.26
N CYS A 174 21.62 25.20 -12.11
CA CYS A 174 22.40 24.01 -11.81
C CYS A 174 21.71 23.11 -10.78
N ASP A 175 20.92 22.15 -11.26
CA ASP A 175 20.39 21.08 -10.41
C ASP A 175 21.40 19.94 -10.23
N LYS A 176 22.44 20.18 -9.44
CA LYS A 176 23.60 19.27 -9.30
C LYS A 176 23.20 17.83 -9.00
N GLU A 177 22.28 17.64 -8.06
CA GLU A 177 21.85 16.30 -7.61
C GLU A 177 21.07 15.58 -8.71
N ASN A 178 20.06 16.24 -9.30
CA ASN A 178 19.30 15.64 -10.40
C ASN A 178 20.19 15.34 -11.63
N LEU A 179 21.14 16.23 -11.94
CA LEU A 179 22.06 16.01 -13.07
C LEU A 179 22.95 14.78 -12.85
N LYS A 180 23.46 14.56 -11.63
CA LYS A 180 24.21 13.33 -11.31
C LYS A 180 23.33 12.08 -11.40
N ASN A 181 22.11 12.16 -10.91
CA ASN A 181 21.13 11.07 -10.98
C ASN A 181 20.82 10.70 -12.44
N VAL A 182 20.54 11.71 -13.28
CA VAL A 182 20.32 11.53 -14.72
C VAL A 182 21.55 10.93 -15.41
N SER A 183 22.76 11.42 -15.11
CA SER A 183 24.01 10.88 -15.67
C SER A 183 24.16 9.38 -15.35
N MET A 184 23.88 9.00 -14.09
CA MET A 184 23.95 7.60 -13.66
C MET A 184 22.89 6.73 -14.36
N ALA A 185 21.66 7.22 -14.47
CA ALA A 185 20.58 6.51 -15.18
C ALA A 185 20.87 6.32 -16.67
N LEU A 186 21.53 7.29 -17.31
CA LEU A 186 21.85 7.26 -18.75
C LEU A 186 23.05 6.38 -19.10
N LYS A 187 23.83 5.91 -18.12
CA LYS A 187 25.13 5.23 -18.35
C LYS A 187 25.06 4.07 -19.35
N ASN A 188 23.96 3.33 -19.36
CA ASN A 188 23.74 2.17 -20.26
C ASN A 188 22.68 2.43 -21.33
N VAL A 189 22.34 3.69 -21.59
CA VAL A 189 21.33 4.08 -22.60
C VAL A 189 22.02 4.38 -23.94
N LYS A 190 21.49 3.81 -25.03
CA LYS A 190 21.84 4.14 -26.42
C LYS A 190 21.14 5.45 -26.80
N ILE A 191 21.90 6.54 -26.88
CA ILE A 191 21.40 7.89 -27.14
C ILE A 191 21.74 8.28 -28.57
N ILE A 192 20.73 8.30 -29.45
CA ILE A 192 20.90 8.42 -30.90
C ILE A 192 20.24 9.70 -31.43
N TYR A 193 20.98 10.44 -32.27
CA TYR A 193 20.39 11.49 -33.10
C TYR A 193 19.94 10.85 -34.41
N ALA A 194 18.63 10.69 -34.60
CA ALA A 194 18.08 9.99 -35.75
C ALA A 194 16.59 10.30 -35.97
N ASP A 195 16.11 10.03 -37.18
CA ASP A 195 14.68 9.85 -37.44
C ASP A 195 14.14 8.63 -36.67
N TYR A 196 12.88 8.68 -36.26
CA TYR A 196 12.27 7.61 -35.47
C TYR A 196 12.30 6.25 -36.18
N ARG A 197 12.36 6.22 -37.52
CA ARG A 197 12.43 4.99 -38.32
C ARG A 197 13.73 4.21 -38.13
N GLU A 198 14.82 4.85 -37.72
CA GLU A 198 16.10 4.16 -37.52
C GLU A 198 16.09 3.23 -36.29
N SER A 199 15.11 3.40 -35.41
CA SER A 199 14.90 2.52 -34.25
C SER A 199 14.48 1.10 -34.64
N GLU A 200 14.10 0.84 -35.90
CA GLU A 200 13.53 -0.43 -36.33
C GLU A 200 14.46 -1.63 -36.05
N SER A 201 15.77 -1.42 -36.23
CA SER A 201 16.79 -2.46 -36.01
C SER A 201 16.96 -2.85 -34.54
N PHE A 202 16.58 -1.96 -33.61
CA PHE A 202 16.62 -2.19 -32.17
C PHE A 202 15.36 -2.91 -31.67
N ILE A 203 14.21 -2.63 -32.27
CA ILE A 203 12.89 -3.03 -31.77
C ILE A 203 12.53 -4.45 -32.21
N ASP A 204 12.21 -5.28 -31.22
CA ASP A 204 11.80 -6.69 -31.35
C ASP A 204 10.65 -7.04 -30.37
N GLU A 205 10.29 -8.32 -30.27
CA GLU A 205 9.19 -8.80 -29.41
C GLU A 205 9.44 -8.61 -27.91
N LYS A 206 10.68 -8.32 -27.49
CA LYS A 206 11.06 -8.06 -26.10
C LYS A 206 11.15 -6.56 -25.79
N THR A 207 10.70 -5.73 -26.71
CA THR A 207 10.80 -4.28 -26.61
C THR A 207 9.47 -3.63 -26.23
N PHE A 208 9.51 -2.79 -25.20
CA PHE A 208 8.47 -1.79 -24.93
C PHE A 208 8.83 -0.46 -25.59
N VAL A 209 7.95 0.08 -26.42
CA VAL A 209 8.15 1.31 -27.18
C VAL A 209 7.16 2.37 -26.70
N TYR A 210 7.70 3.51 -26.24
CA TYR A 210 6.90 4.71 -25.97
C TYR A 210 7.12 5.75 -27.07
N ILE A 211 6.02 6.30 -27.59
CA ILE A 211 6.01 7.20 -28.75
C ILE A 211 5.22 8.46 -28.38
N ASP A 212 5.90 9.61 -28.37
CA ASP A 212 5.29 10.92 -28.09
C ASP A 212 5.66 11.92 -29.19
N PRO A 213 5.04 11.80 -30.38
CA PRO A 213 5.40 12.63 -31.52
C PRO A 213 4.93 14.09 -31.31
N PRO A 214 5.44 15.04 -32.11
CA PRO A 214 4.82 16.34 -32.22
C PRO A 214 3.31 16.21 -32.52
N TYR A 215 2.50 17.02 -31.83
CA TYR A 215 1.05 16.97 -31.99
C TYR A 215 0.63 17.52 -33.35
N ARG A 216 -0.42 16.92 -33.93
CA ARG A 216 -1.04 17.38 -35.18
C ARG A 216 -1.48 18.85 -35.03
N PRO A 217 -1.06 19.77 -35.94
CA PRO A 217 -1.52 21.15 -35.93
C PRO A 217 -3.03 21.24 -36.16
N LEU A 218 -3.74 22.02 -35.33
CA LEU A 218 -5.21 22.09 -35.37
C LEU A 218 -5.76 23.31 -36.14
N ASN A 219 -4.90 24.27 -36.50
CA ASN A 219 -5.24 25.43 -37.33
C ASN A 219 -4.05 25.83 -38.21
N THR A 220 -4.29 26.23 -39.45
CA THR A 220 -3.29 26.86 -40.35
C THR A 220 -2.76 28.20 -39.83
N SER A 221 -3.39 28.80 -38.81
CA SER A 221 -3.10 30.15 -38.30
C SER A 221 -2.51 30.23 -36.88
N SER A 222 -2.42 29.13 -36.13
CA SER A 222 -1.83 29.17 -34.78
C SER A 222 -0.33 28.88 -34.81
N SER A 223 0.44 29.91 -35.13
CA SER A 223 1.91 29.98 -35.10
C SER A 223 2.57 29.80 -33.71
N PHE A 224 1.85 29.24 -32.72
CA PHE A 224 2.29 29.22 -31.32
C PHE A 224 2.91 27.88 -30.87
N THR A 225 2.85 26.84 -31.69
CA THR A 225 3.42 25.50 -31.42
C THR A 225 4.47 25.03 -32.44
N SER A 226 5.06 25.96 -33.20
CA SER A 226 6.05 25.65 -34.23
C SER A 226 7.41 25.27 -33.65
N TYR A 227 7.52 24.01 -33.25
CA TYR A 227 8.76 23.26 -33.31
C TYR A 227 8.91 22.79 -34.75
N THR A 228 10.06 23.06 -35.36
CA THR A 228 10.36 22.82 -36.78
C THR A 228 9.44 23.60 -37.74
N GLU A 229 9.72 23.60 -39.04
CA GLU A 229 8.78 24.09 -40.05
C GLU A 229 7.48 23.24 -39.94
N ASN A 230 6.47 23.44 -40.78
CA ASN A 230 5.17 22.73 -40.68
C ASN A 230 5.25 21.19 -40.94
N ASP A 231 6.24 20.49 -40.38
CA ASP A 231 6.76 19.22 -40.87
C ASP A 231 6.20 17.99 -40.13
N PHE A 232 5.27 18.15 -39.19
CA PHE A 232 4.58 17.01 -38.57
C PHE A 232 3.06 17.14 -38.70
N SER A 233 2.63 17.24 -39.96
CA SER A 233 1.24 17.37 -40.39
C SER A 233 0.54 16.00 -40.45
N ASP A 234 -0.65 15.97 -41.03
CA ASP A 234 -1.42 14.73 -41.26
C ASP A 234 -0.60 13.67 -41.99
N LYS A 235 0.24 14.07 -42.96
CA LYS A 235 1.09 13.16 -43.72
C LYS A 235 2.07 12.42 -42.82
N GLU A 236 2.80 13.13 -41.96
CA GLU A 236 3.80 12.52 -41.08
C GLU A 236 3.16 11.73 -39.94
N GLN A 237 1.95 12.10 -39.50
CA GLN A 237 1.14 11.28 -38.59
C GLN A 237 0.72 9.95 -39.24
N ILE A 238 0.36 9.96 -40.53
CA ILE A 238 0.05 8.74 -41.30
C ILE A 238 1.30 7.87 -41.45
N GLU A 239 2.43 8.45 -41.86
CA GLU A 239 3.70 7.72 -41.97
C GLU A 239 4.14 7.11 -40.62
N LEU A 240 3.88 7.80 -39.50
CA LEU A 240 4.15 7.27 -38.17
C LEU A 240 3.22 6.09 -37.83
N ALA A 241 1.94 6.15 -38.20
CA ALA A 241 1.01 5.04 -38.01
C ALA A 241 1.41 3.80 -38.82
N GLU A 242 1.88 3.98 -40.06
CA GLU A 242 2.44 2.88 -40.89
C GLU A 242 3.68 2.26 -40.23
N TYR A 243 4.53 3.09 -39.63
CA TYR A 243 5.68 2.62 -38.87
C TYR A 243 5.25 1.87 -37.59
N ILE A 244 4.22 2.34 -36.89
CA ILE A 244 3.65 1.64 -35.72
C ILE A 244 3.09 0.26 -36.12
N ASP A 245 2.44 0.15 -37.29
CA ASP A 245 1.99 -1.13 -37.83
C ASP A 245 3.16 -2.09 -38.09
N LEU A 246 4.30 -1.58 -38.57
CA LEU A 246 5.53 -2.35 -38.73
C LEU A 246 6.06 -2.86 -37.37
N LEU A 247 6.13 -1.99 -36.36
CA LEU A 247 6.56 -2.37 -35.01
C LEU A 247 5.59 -3.39 -34.37
N ASN A 248 4.30 -3.24 -34.60
CA ASN A 248 3.27 -4.17 -34.14
C ASN A 248 3.47 -5.57 -34.75
N LYS A 249 3.82 -5.66 -36.04
CA LYS A 249 4.17 -6.95 -36.69
C LYS A 249 5.39 -7.62 -36.07
N LYS A 250 6.34 -6.83 -35.53
CA LYS A 250 7.47 -7.34 -34.73
C LYS A 250 7.07 -7.77 -33.32
N LYS A 251 5.80 -7.67 -32.94
CA LYS A 251 5.24 -8.02 -31.63
C LYS A 251 5.78 -7.16 -30.47
N ALA A 252 6.37 -6.01 -30.76
CA ALA A 252 6.73 -5.04 -29.74
C ALA A 252 5.46 -4.55 -29.01
N LYS A 253 5.58 -4.18 -27.74
CA LYS A 253 4.49 -3.53 -27.01
C LYS A 253 4.63 -2.03 -27.16
N ILE A 254 3.56 -1.35 -27.55
CA ILE A 254 3.60 0.04 -27.99
C ILE A 254 2.58 0.86 -27.19
N VAL A 255 3.03 2.00 -26.68
CA VAL A 255 2.18 3.06 -26.12
C VAL A 255 2.47 4.36 -26.87
N ILE A 256 1.42 5.00 -27.39
CA ILE A 256 1.51 6.28 -28.10
C ILE A 256 0.72 7.33 -27.32
N SER A 257 1.27 8.53 -27.17
CA SER A 257 0.54 9.70 -26.70
C SER A 257 0.32 10.71 -27.81
N ASN A 258 -0.86 11.34 -27.86
CA ASN A 258 -1.12 12.46 -28.79
C ASN A 258 -2.23 13.37 -28.25
N SER A 259 -2.32 14.61 -28.72
CA SER A 259 -3.48 15.46 -28.37
C SER A 259 -4.74 14.97 -29.07
N ASP A 260 -5.88 14.99 -28.37
CA ASP A 260 -7.16 14.68 -29.00
C ASP A 260 -7.63 15.87 -29.88
N PRO A 261 -7.77 15.72 -31.21
CA PRO A 261 -8.30 16.79 -32.07
C PRO A 261 -9.75 17.15 -31.70
N LYS A 262 -10.47 16.24 -31.03
CA LYS A 262 -11.81 16.48 -30.50
C LYS A 262 -11.89 17.54 -29.42
N ASN A 263 -10.75 17.96 -28.87
CA ASN A 263 -10.69 19.15 -28.01
C ASN A 263 -11.10 20.43 -28.73
N ASN A 264 -10.89 20.51 -30.05
CA ASN A 264 -11.22 21.68 -30.86
C ASN A 264 -12.41 21.41 -31.80
N ASN A 265 -12.48 20.23 -32.40
CA ASN A 265 -13.56 19.83 -33.31
C ASN A 265 -14.03 18.42 -32.98
N ILE A 266 -15.21 18.28 -32.39
CA ILE A 266 -15.76 16.99 -31.94
C ILE A 266 -15.90 15.95 -33.07
N ASP A 267 -16.05 16.42 -34.31
CA ASP A 267 -16.22 15.57 -35.51
C ASP A 267 -14.89 15.17 -36.15
N ASP A 268 -13.76 15.68 -35.63
CA ASP A 268 -12.42 15.29 -36.12
C ASP A 268 -12.03 13.91 -35.58
N ASN A 269 -12.36 12.88 -36.36
CA ASN A 269 -12.07 11.47 -36.05
C ASN A 269 -10.71 11.01 -36.59
N PHE A 270 -9.81 11.91 -37.00
CA PHE A 270 -8.56 11.55 -37.67
C PHE A 270 -7.77 10.44 -36.96
N PHE A 271 -7.52 10.59 -35.66
CA PHE A 271 -6.79 9.56 -34.90
C PHE A 271 -7.64 8.33 -34.54
N ASP A 272 -8.96 8.46 -34.45
CA ASP A 272 -9.85 7.30 -34.25
C ASP A 272 -9.83 6.39 -35.48
N GLU A 273 -9.81 6.96 -36.68
CA GLU A 273 -9.72 6.21 -37.94
C GLU A 273 -8.30 5.66 -38.17
N LEU A 274 -7.28 6.48 -37.93
CA LEU A 274 -5.89 6.10 -38.12
C LEU A 274 -5.47 4.95 -37.21
N TYR A 275 -5.94 4.95 -35.96
CA TYR A 275 -5.62 3.94 -34.95
C TYR A 275 -6.78 3.00 -34.63
N LYS A 276 -7.74 2.81 -35.56
CA LYS A 276 -8.94 1.98 -35.35
C LYS A 276 -8.71 0.52 -34.92
N ASN A 277 -7.53 -0.02 -35.24
CA ASN A 277 -7.11 -1.39 -34.88
C ASN A 277 -6.37 -1.45 -33.54
N TYR A 278 -6.26 -0.32 -32.84
CA TYR A 278 -5.56 -0.18 -31.57
C TYR A 278 -6.55 0.25 -30.47
N ASN A 279 -6.13 0.09 -29.21
CA ASN A 279 -6.92 0.50 -28.07
C ASN A 279 -6.69 1.99 -27.79
N ILE A 280 -7.67 2.84 -28.11
CA ILE A 280 -7.62 4.30 -27.93
C ILE A 280 -8.26 4.68 -26.60
N ASN A 281 -7.46 5.20 -25.67
CA ASN A 281 -7.93 5.73 -24.39
C ASN A 281 -7.84 7.26 -24.37
N ARG A 282 -8.89 7.93 -23.87
CA ARG A 282 -8.91 9.38 -23.67
C ARG A 282 -8.74 9.70 -22.19
N VAL A 283 -7.71 10.46 -21.84
CA VAL A 283 -7.41 10.87 -20.47
C VAL A 283 -7.44 12.39 -20.33
N LYS A 284 -7.89 12.90 -19.20
CA LYS A 284 -7.93 14.34 -18.96
C LYS A 284 -6.57 14.85 -18.52
N ALA A 285 -6.06 15.88 -19.21
CA ALA A 285 -4.85 16.62 -18.84
C ALA A 285 -5.18 18.09 -18.57
N THR A 286 -4.52 18.68 -17.56
CA THR A 286 -4.65 20.10 -17.24
C THR A 286 -3.57 20.91 -17.99
N ARG A 287 -3.96 21.75 -18.96
CA ARG A 287 -3.02 22.67 -19.60
C ARG A 287 -2.74 23.87 -18.69
N MET A 288 -1.54 23.95 -18.13
CA MET A 288 -1.06 25.17 -17.45
C MET A 288 -0.56 26.27 -18.41
N LEU A 289 -0.30 25.93 -19.68
CA LEU A 289 0.43 26.79 -20.63
C LEU A 289 -0.48 27.58 -21.58
N ASN A 290 -1.48 28.31 -21.05
CA ASN A 290 -2.20 29.30 -21.85
C ASN A 290 -2.15 30.66 -21.14
N SER A 291 -1.73 31.71 -21.85
CA SER A 291 -1.60 33.07 -21.30
C SER A 291 -2.95 33.70 -20.95
N ASN A 292 -4.05 33.11 -21.43
CA ASN A 292 -5.40 33.57 -21.18
C ASN A 292 -6.11 32.71 -20.11
N ALA A 293 -6.49 33.33 -19.00
CA ALA A 293 -7.04 32.65 -17.83
C ALA A 293 -8.36 31.91 -18.10
N SER A 294 -9.14 32.35 -19.09
CA SER A 294 -10.45 31.81 -19.48
C SER A 294 -10.39 30.58 -20.38
N LEU A 295 -9.22 30.24 -20.94
CA LEU A 295 -9.00 29.04 -21.78
C LEU A 295 -8.33 27.89 -21.00
N ARG A 296 -8.22 28.01 -19.67
CA ARG A 296 -7.74 26.94 -18.79
C ARG A 296 -8.88 25.95 -18.53
N GLY A 297 -8.89 24.84 -19.27
CA GLY A 297 -9.82 23.72 -19.11
C GLY A 297 -9.10 22.38 -19.17
N ALA A 298 -9.77 21.32 -18.71
CA ALA A 298 -9.29 19.95 -18.91
C ALA A 298 -9.42 19.60 -20.40
N ILE A 299 -8.31 19.30 -21.05
CA ILE A 299 -8.29 18.78 -22.42
C ILE A 299 -8.12 17.27 -22.38
N ASN A 300 -8.60 16.57 -23.40
CA ASN A 300 -8.34 15.16 -23.58
C ASN A 300 -6.99 14.96 -24.27
N GLU A 301 -6.23 14.00 -23.77
CA GLU A 301 -5.04 13.45 -24.41
C GLU A 301 -5.35 11.99 -24.78
N LEU A 302 -4.88 11.55 -25.93
CA LEU A 302 -5.00 10.19 -26.41
C LEU A 302 -3.82 9.36 -25.90
N LEU A 303 -4.12 8.19 -25.34
CA LEU A 303 -3.16 7.14 -25.04
C LEU A 303 -3.58 5.87 -25.78
N ILE A 304 -2.78 5.47 -26.77
CA ILE A 304 -3.11 4.42 -27.74
C ILE A 304 -2.17 3.24 -27.54
N THR A 305 -2.70 2.01 -27.55
CA THR A 305 -1.92 0.78 -27.29
C THR A 305 -2.25 -0.37 -28.23
N ASN A 306 -1.27 -1.23 -28.54
CA ASN A 306 -1.45 -2.44 -29.37
C ASN A 306 -1.69 -3.73 -28.56
N TYR A 307 -1.95 -3.59 -27.27
CA TYR A 307 -2.27 -4.70 -26.37
C TYR A 307 -3.39 -4.27 -25.42
N GLU A 308 -4.12 -5.24 -24.90
CA GLU A 308 -5.19 -4.97 -23.96
C GLU A 308 -4.64 -4.37 -22.67
N ARG A 309 -5.33 -3.32 -22.21
CA ARG A 309 -5.13 -2.78 -20.89
C ARG A 309 -5.63 -3.82 -19.89
N ILE A 310 -4.71 -4.54 -19.26
CA ILE A 310 -5.03 -5.20 -18.01
C ILE A 310 -5.22 -4.07 -16.99
N GLU A 311 -6.45 -3.89 -16.53
CA GLU A 311 -6.84 -2.82 -15.60
C GLU A 311 -5.79 -2.63 -14.52
N TRP A 312 -5.35 -1.39 -14.30
CA TRP A 312 -4.30 -1.08 -13.33
C TRP A 312 -4.68 -1.46 -11.89
N GLU A 313 -5.98 -1.64 -11.62
CA GLU A 313 -6.49 -2.26 -10.39
C GLU A 313 -5.89 -3.66 -10.13
N ASN A 314 -5.42 -4.35 -11.17
CA ASN A 314 -4.74 -5.65 -11.07
C ASN A 314 -3.21 -5.57 -11.05
N ARG A 315 -2.61 -4.38 -11.25
CA ARG A 315 -1.17 -4.28 -11.53
C ARG A 315 -0.27 -4.13 -10.31
N ASN A 316 -0.75 -3.59 -9.19
CA ASN A 316 0.07 -3.46 -7.97
C ASN A 316 -0.74 -3.23 -6.67
N MET A 317 -2.07 -3.27 -6.72
CA MET A 317 -2.86 -3.37 -5.49
C MET A 317 -3.43 -4.77 -5.42
N ARG A 318 -3.27 -5.38 -4.24
CA ARG A 318 -4.13 -6.49 -3.84
C ARG A 318 -5.57 -6.05 -4.15
N ASN A 319 -6.28 -6.75 -5.02
CA ASN A 319 -7.65 -6.37 -5.35
C ASN A 319 -8.51 -6.53 -4.08
N PHE A 320 -9.02 -5.42 -3.54
CA PHE A 320 -9.74 -5.41 -2.26
C PHE A 320 -10.97 -6.33 -2.29
N GLU A 321 -11.76 -6.29 -3.36
CA GLU A 321 -12.97 -7.11 -3.48
C GLU A 321 -12.62 -8.60 -3.58
N LYS A 322 -11.55 -8.95 -4.31
CA LYS A 322 -11.04 -10.32 -4.38
C LYS A 322 -10.46 -10.79 -3.03
N TRP A 323 -9.78 -9.90 -2.31
CA TRP A 323 -9.22 -10.19 -0.99
C TRP A 323 -10.32 -10.36 0.07
N LEU A 324 -11.30 -9.45 0.10
CA LEU A 324 -12.49 -9.53 0.95
C LEU A 324 -13.35 -10.76 0.62
N GLY A 325 -13.45 -11.11 -0.66
CA GLY A 325 -14.19 -12.29 -1.13
C GLY A 325 -13.65 -13.63 -0.61
N LYS A 326 -12.43 -13.67 -0.09
CA LYS A 326 -11.81 -14.85 0.52
C LYS A 326 -12.06 -14.97 2.03
N PHE A 327 -12.76 -14.00 2.64
CA PHE A 327 -12.98 -14.00 4.08
C PHE A 327 -13.85 -15.17 4.52
N LYS A 328 -13.47 -15.79 5.64
CA LYS A 328 -14.12 -16.97 6.19
C LYS A 328 -15.35 -16.58 7.01
N ASN A 329 -16.34 -17.48 7.02
CA ASN A 329 -17.54 -17.31 7.86
C ASN A 329 -17.24 -17.51 9.35
N SER A 330 -16.28 -18.37 9.67
CA SER A 330 -15.94 -18.76 11.04
C SER A 330 -14.51 -19.29 11.11
N ILE A 331 -13.91 -19.14 12.28
CA ILE A 331 -12.62 -19.75 12.68
C ILE A 331 -12.79 -20.65 13.92
N ALA A 332 -14.02 -20.98 14.28
CA ALA A 332 -14.30 -21.85 15.42
C ALA A 332 -13.62 -23.22 15.25
N THR A 333 -12.76 -23.56 16.20
CA THR A 333 -12.20 -24.90 16.34
C THR A 333 -13.20 -25.83 17.04
N TYR A 334 -12.98 -27.13 17.07
CA TYR A 334 -13.92 -28.07 17.70
C TYR A 334 -14.15 -27.79 19.20
N ASP A 335 -13.08 -27.41 19.90
CA ASP A 335 -13.05 -27.03 21.32
C ASP A 335 -13.64 -25.63 21.60
N TYR A 336 -13.95 -24.83 20.58
CA TYR A 336 -14.70 -23.59 20.74
C TYR A 336 -16.08 -23.85 21.34
N TYR A 337 -16.78 -24.87 20.86
CA TYR A 337 -18.17 -25.12 21.20
C TYR A 337 -18.34 -25.61 22.64
N ILE A 338 -17.40 -26.44 23.12
CA ILE A 338 -17.41 -27.00 24.46
C ILE A 338 -16.01 -27.42 24.91
N ASP A 339 -15.62 -27.04 26.12
CA ASP A 339 -14.47 -27.63 26.81
C ASP A 339 -14.93 -28.81 27.67
N LEU A 340 -15.12 -29.96 27.02
CA LEU A 340 -15.67 -31.14 27.68
C LEU A 340 -14.73 -31.65 28.79
N LYS A 341 -13.41 -31.48 28.64
CA LYS A 341 -12.44 -31.88 29.67
C LYS A 341 -12.61 -31.07 30.95
N LYS A 342 -12.78 -29.75 30.81
CA LYS A 342 -13.06 -28.87 31.95
C LYS A 342 -14.40 -29.17 32.59
N VAL A 343 -15.45 -29.37 31.79
CA VAL A 343 -16.79 -29.76 32.27
C VAL A 343 -16.70 -31.04 33.12
N ILE A 344 -16.11 -32.10 32.59
CA ILE A 344 -15.94 -33.37 33.30
C ILE A 344 -15.12 -33.18 34.58
N LYS A 345 -14.00 -32.46 34.51
CA LYS A 345 -13.15 -32.18 35.69
C LYS A 345 -13.91 -31.44 36.79
N ASN A 346 -14.73 -30.44 36.43
CA ASN A 346 -15.50 -29.67 37.39
C ASN A 346 -16.52 -30.56 38.12
N VAL A 347 -17.22 -31.43 37.40
CA VAL A 347 -18.17 -32.39 37.98
C VAL A 347 -17.45 -33.40 38.86
N ASP A 348 -16.33 -33.97 38.39
CA ASP A 348 -15.55 -34.95 39.14
C ASP A 348 -15.05 -34.40 40.49
N ASN A 349 -14.72 -33.11 40.57
CA ASN A 349 -14.28 -32.45 41.82
C ASN A 349 -15.34 -32.41 42.93
N ILE A 350 -16.63 -32.54 42.60
CA ILE A 350 -17.74 -32.51 43.56
C ILE A 350 -18.62 -33.77 43.46
N LYS A 351 -18.14 -34.79 42.75
CA LYS A 351 -18.92 -35.99 42.40
C LYS A 351 -19.31 -36.80 43.62
N ILE A 352 -18.45 -36.86 44.65
CA ILE A 352 -18.74 -37.62 45.87
C ILE A 352 -19.91 -36.96 46.59
N GLU A 353 -19.86 -35.65 46.76
CA GLU A 353 -20.87 -34.86 47.46
C GLU A 353 -22.21 -34.87 46.73
N LEU A 354 -22.20 -34.79 45.39
CA LEU A 354 -23.41 -34.93 44.57
C LEU A 354 -24.02 -36.33 44.71
N ASN A 355 -23.21 -37.39 44.82
CA ASN A 355 -23.70 -38.74 45.06
C ASN A 355 -24.29 -38.94 46.46
N ILE A 356 -23.79 -38.21 47.47
CA ILE A 356 -24.43 -38.19 48.80
C ILE A 356 -25.80 -37.50 48.69
N LEU A 357 -25.88 -36.35 48.02
CA LEU A 357 -27.14 -35.63 47.83
C LEU A 357 -28.16 -36.40 46.98
N ASN A 358 -27.74 -37.36 46.15
CA ASN A 358 -28.67 -38.24 45.42
C ASN A 358 -29.63 -39.00 46.35
N SER A 359 -29.29 -39.20 47.64
CA SER A 359 -30.22 -39.83 48.59
C SER A 359 -31.45 -38.98 48.91
N LEU A 360 -31.46 -37.69 48.53
CA LEU A 360 -32.62 -36.81 48.67
C LEU A 360 -33.63 -36.98 47.54
N ILE A 361 -33.21 -37.54 46.41
CA ILE A 361 -34.09 -37.75 45.24
C ILE A 361 -35.22 -38.69 45.65
N GLY A 362 -36.46 -38.23 45.50
CA GLY A 362 -37.64 -39.01 45.88
C GLY A 362 -37.92 -39.08 47.38
N SER A 363 -37.20 -38.32 48.22
CA SER A 363 -37.43 -38.34 49.66
C SER A 363 -38.85 -37.87 50.01
N LYS A 364 -39.54 -38.63 50.86
CA LYS A 364 -40.86 -38.24 51.40
C LYS A 364 -40.78 -37.13 52.45
N ASN A 365 -39.60 -36.88 53.03
CA ASN A 365 -39.36 -35.91 54.10
C ASN A 365 -38.09 -35.09 53.79
N ILE A 366 -38.02 -34.48 52.60
CA ILE A 366 -36.77 -33.92 52.05
C ILE A 366 -36.10 -32.92 52.98
N GLU A 367 -36.85 -32.09 53.70
CA GLU A 367 -36.29 -31.10 54.65
C GLU A 367 -35.51 -31.77 55.80
N LYS A 368 -36.07 -32.83 56.38
CA LYS A 368 -35.44 -33.57 57.49
C LYS A 368 -34.24 -34.38 57.00
N ASP A 369 -34.36 -34.99 55.83
CA ASP A 369 -33.27 -35.77 55.23
C ASP A 369 -32.12 -34.86 54.79
N PHE A 370 -32.42 -33.67 54.26
CA PHE A 370 -31.42 -32.64 53.96
C PHE A 370 -30.69 -32.20 55.22
N GLU A 371 -31.41 -31.90 56.31
CA GLU A 371 -30.80 -31.54 57.59
C GLU A 371 -29.86 -32.64 58.11
N ASN A 372 -30.27 -33.91 58.02
CA ASN A 372 -29.45 -35.05 58.42
C ASN A 372 -28.18 -35.17 57.56
N ILE A 373 -28.28 -34.95 56.25
CA ILE A 373 -27.13 -34.96 55.35
C ILE A 373 -26.17 -33.82 55.70
N ILE A 374 -26.64 -32.58 55.82
CA ILE A 374 -25.77 -31.44 56.11
C ILE A 374 -25.10 -31.57 57.50
N LYS A 375 -25.78 -32.14 58.50
CA LYS A 375 -25.17 -32.43 59.81
C LYS A 375 -24.05 -33.46 59.73
N LYS A 376 -24.20 -34.47 58.86
CA LYS A 376 -23.25 -35.59 58.75
C LYS A 376 -22.13 -35.35 57.74
N TYR A 377 -22.42 -34.60 56.68
CA TYR A 377 -21.57 -34.30 55.52
C TYR A 377 -21.70 -32.81 55.16
N PRO A 378 -21.27 -31.88 56.01
CA PRO A 378 -21.46 -30.44 55.79
C PRO A 378 -20.85 -29.93 54.49
N GLU A 379 -19.81 -30.61 53.97
CA GLU A 379 -19.19 -30.32 52.69
C GLU A 379 -20.13 -30.45 51.49
N THR A 380 -21.25 -31.18 51.61
CA THR A 380 -22.22 -31.28 50.51
C THR A 380 -22.94 -29.97 50.22
N LEU A 381 -22.97 -29.05 51.18
CA LEU A 381 -23.60 -27.74 51.02
C LEU A 381 -22.97 -26.93 49.87
N LYS A 382 -21.68 -27.13 49.58
CA LYS A 382 -20.96 -26.46 48.48
C LYS A 382 -21.51 -26.81 47.09
N CYS A 383 -22.29 -27.89 46.97
CA CYS A 383 -22.90 -28.31 45.71
C CYS A 383 -24.21 -27.56 45.40
N ILE A 384 -24.83 -26.91 46.38
CA ILE A 384 -26.12 -26.25 46.18
C ILE A 384 -26.07 -25.13 45.13
N PRO A 385 -25.07 -24.22 45.11
CA PRO A 385 -24.99 -23.18 44.09
C PRO A 385 -25.00 -23.70 42.66
N ILE A 386 -24.25 -24.77 42.38
CA ILE A 386 -24.12 -25.28 41.00
C ILE A 386 -25.43 -25.90 40.49
N LEU A 387 -26.32 -26.38 41.37
CA LEU A 387 -27.66 -26.85 40.97
C LEU A 387 -28.54 -25.73 40.39
N LEU A 388 -28.22 -24.47 40.72
CA LEU A 388 -28.85 -23.26 40.20
C LEU A 388 -28.03 -22.61 39.07
N ALA A 389 -27.03 -23.30 38.54
CA ALA A 389 -26.08 -22.76 37.57
C ALA A 389 -25.28 -21.55 38.09
N ILE A 390 -24.97 -21.51 39.40
CA ILE A 390 -24.17 -20.46 40.03
C ILE A 390 -22.80 -21.03 40.42
N ARG A 391 -21.72 -20.33 40.04
CA ARG A 391 -20.33 -20.72 40.37
C ARG A 391 -19.83 -20.15 41.69
N ASP A 392 -20.40 -19.02 42.12
CA ASP A 392 -20.02 -18.37 43.36
C ASP A 392 -20.46 -19.20 44.56
N THR A 393 -19.59 -19.26 45.57
CA THR A 393 -19.91 -19.91 46.84
C THR A 393 -20.75 -19.02 47.76
N GLU A 394 -20.93 -17.76 47.40
CA GLU A 394 -21.74 -16.80 48.13
C GLU A 394 -22.91 -16.35 47.26
N ILE A 395 -24.13 -16.50 47.77
CA ILE A 395 -25.35 -16.12 47.06
C ILE A 395 -26.11 -15.10 47.91
N TYR A 396 -26.35 -13.94 47.32
CA TYR A 396 -27.23 -12.94 47.90
C TYR A 396 -28.69 -13.24 47.51
N ALA A 397 -29.58 -13.30 48.49
CA ALA A 397 -31.01 -13.41 48.27
C ALA A 397 -31.78 -12.45 49.21
N GLN A 398 -32.92 -11.96 48.73
CA GLN A 398 -33.75 -11.01 49.45
C GLN A 398 -35.22 -11.40 49.33
N ASP A 399 -35.95 -11.22 50.41
CA ASP A 399 -37.40 -11.39 50.48
C ASP A 399 -38.01 -10.40 51.49
N GLU A 400 -39.29 -10.60 51.84
CA GLU A 400 -40.03 -9.76 52.80
C GLU A 400 -39.42 -9.78 54.22
N GLU A 401 -38.62 -10.79 54.57
CA GLU A 401 -38.00 -10.95 55.88
C GLU A 401 -36.59 -10.32 55.97
N GLY A 402 -36.03 -9.90 54.83
CA GLY A 402 -34.79 -9.15 54.77
C GLY A 402 -33.84 -9.62 53.66
N SER A 403 -32.56 -9.27 53.83
CA SER A 403 -31.50 -9.67 52.90
C SER A 403 -30.50 -10.61 53.56
N PHE A 404 -30.12 -11.64 52.83
CA PHE A 404 -29.28 -12.73 53.32
C PHE A 404 -28.15 -12.99 52.32
N LEU A 405 -26.92 -13.05 52.84
CA LEU A 405 -25.73 -13.43 52.05
C LEU A 405 -25.31 -14.83 52.48
N TYR A 406 -25.78 -15.85 51.77
CA TYR A 406 -25.52 -17.25 52.08
C TYR A 406 -24.11 -17.64 51.62
N ASN A 407 -23.30 -18.22 52.51
CA ASN A 407 -22.02 -18.83 52.13
C ASN A 407 -22.15 -20.37 52.16
N PHE A 408 -21.94 -21.03 51.02
CA PHE A 408 -22.09 -22.47 50.84
C PHE A 408 -20.78 -23.25 51.02
N LYS A 409 -19.65 -22.55 51.13
CA LYS A 409 -18.34 -23.15 51.41
C LYS A 409 -18.05 -23.18 52.90
N THR A 410 -18.33 -22.07 53.58
CA THR A 410 -18.21 -21.88 55.03
C THR A 410 -19.58 -21.43 55.53
N PRO A 411 -20.43 -22.36 55.99
CA PRO A 411 -21.80 -22.05 56.37
C PRO A 411 -21.86 -20.93 57.42
N ASN A 412 -22.59 -19.85 57.13
CA ASN A 412 -22.68 -18.67 57.99
C ASN A 412 -24.04 -18.50 58.68
N TYR A 413 -25.01 -19.34 58.35
CA TYR A 413 -26.32 -19.41 58.99
C TYR A 413 -26.61 -20.81 59.55
N ASN A 414 -27.68 -20.92 60.33
CA ASN A 414 -28.18 -22.23 60.78
C ASN A 414 -28.80 -23.02 59.60
N ILE A 415 -28.98 -24.33 59.79
CA ILE A 415 -29.51 -25.20 58.74
C ILE A 415 -30.95 -24.83 58.33
N GLU A 416 -31.75 -24.30 59.26
CA GLU A 416 -33.11 -23.80 58.96
C GLU A 416 -33.08 -22.74 57.85
N GLN A 417 -32.13 -21.81 57.92
CA GLN A 417 -31.99 -20.78 56.91
C GLN A 417 -31.60 -21.35 55.54
N TYR A 418 -30.75 -22.38 55.50
CA TYR A 418 -30.45 -23.08 54.23
C TYR A 418 -31.63 -23.92 53.72
N LYS A 419 -32.49 -24.46 54.58
CA LYS A 419 -33.76 -25.09 54.16
C LYS A 419 -34.70 -24.07 53.52
N ILE A 420 -34.79 -22.86 54.08
CA ILE A 420 -35.55 -21.75 53.48
C ILE A 420 -34.99 -21.43 52.09
N PHE A 421 -33.67 -21.35 51.93
CA PHE A 421 -33.04 -21.15 50.62
C PHE A 421 -33.42 -22.26 49.63
N MET A 422 -33.28 -23.53 50.02
CA MET A 422 -33.62 -24.69 49.17
C MET A 422 -35.09 -24.71 48.74
N LYS A 423 -36.00 -24.31 49.64
CA LYS A 423 -37.43 -24.20 49.36
C LYS A 423 -37.75 -23.04 48.43
N LYS A 424 -37.28 -21.82 48.75
CA LYS A 424 -37.57 -20.60 47.98
C LYS A 424 -36.97 -20.62 46.57
N THR A 425 -35.88 -21.35 46.37
CA THR A 425 -35.28 -21.56 45.03
C THR A 425 -35.94 -22.68 44.23
N GLY A 426 -36.83 -23.47 44.83
CA GLY A 426 -37.48 -24.62 44.19
C GLY A 426 -36.60 -25.87 44.06
N LEU A 427 -35.39 -25.87 44.63
CA LEU A 427 -34.48 -27.04 44.57
C LEU A 427 -35.07 -28.26 45.28
N PHE A 428 -35.78 -28.07 46.39
CA PHE A 428 -36.46 -29.20 47.02
C PHE A 428 -37.51 -29.82 46.12
N ASP A 429 -38.35 -29.02 45.44
CA ASP A 429 -39.36 -29.55 44.53
C ASP A 429 -38.73 -30.28 43.34
N LEU A 430 -37.63 -29.74 42.82
CA LEU A 430 -36.86 -30.34 41.73
C LEU A 430 -36.34 -31.74 42.10
N ILE A 431 -35.84 -31.90 43.33
CA ILE A 431 -35.23 -33.14 43.82
C ILE A 431 -36.29 -34.14 44.35
N GLN A 432 -37.23 -33.67 45.17
CA GLN A 432 -38.24 -34.49 45.84
C GLN A 432 -39.18 -35.16 44.85
N ASN A 433 -39.60 -34.44 43.80
CA ASN A 433 -40.62 -34.93 42.88
C ASN A 433 -40.05 -35.74 41.70
N HIS A 434 -38.80 -36.22 41.79
CA HIS A 434 -38.14 -36.98 40.72
C HIS A 434 -38.10 -36.26 39.35
N LEU A 435 -38.07 -34.92 39.34
CA LEU A 435 -37.84 -34.18 38.10
C LEU A 435 -36.40 -34.37 37.59
N ILE A 436 -35.51 -34.81 38.48
CA ILE A 436 -34.14 -35.23 38.22
C ILE A 436 -33.89 -36.59 38.88
N ASN A 437 -33.21 -37.47 38.15
CA ASN A 437 -32.94 -38.85 38.58
C ASN A 437 -31.50 -39.05 39.10
N ASN A 438 -30.59 -38.13 38.78
CA ASN A 438 -29.20 -38.16 39.22
C ASN A 438 -28.61 -36.74 39.19
N LEU A 439 -28.15 -36.25 40.35
CA LEU A 439 -27.56 -34.93 40.50
C LEU A 439 -26.20 -34.80 39.79
N VAL A 440 -25.44 -35.90 39.64
CA VAL A 440 -24.18 -35.89 38.88
C VAL A 440 -24.46 -35.62 37.40
N ASP A 441 -25.44 -36.32 36.82
CA ASP A 441 -25.82 -36.14 35.40
C ASP A 441 -26.47 -34.77 35.17
N TYR A 442 -27.32 -34.33 36.12
CA TYR A 442 -27.90 -33.00 36.08
C TYR A 442 -26.83 -31.91 36.09
N VAL A 443 -25.86 -31.98 37.02
CA VAL A 443 -24.76 -31.01 37.11
C VAL A 443 -23.85 -31.08 35.89
N LEU A 444 -23.66 -32.25 35.28
CA LEU A 444 -22.95 -32.36 33.99
C LEU A 444 -23.66 -31.57 32.88
N GLY A 445 -25.00 -31.63 32.82
CA GLY A 445 -25.82 -30.80 31.94
C GLY A 445 -25.70 -29.31 32.26
N VAL A 446 -25.76 -28.94 33.54
CA VAL A 446 -25.62 -27.54 33.99
C VAL A 446 -24.23 -26.97 33.65
N GLU A 447 -23.16 -27.71 33.95
CA GLU A 447 -21.78 -27.32 33.61
C GLU A 447 -21.60 -27.18 32.09
N THR A 448 -22.23 -28.06 31.30
CA THR A 448 -22.27 -27.93 29.83
C THR A 448 -22.96 -26.62 29.40
N GLY A 449 -24.11 -26.30 29.99
CA GLY A 449 -24.82 -25.04 29.75
C GLY A 449 -23.99 -23.82 30.13
N LEU A 450 -23.34 -23.84 31.29
CA LEU A 450 -22.46 -22.78 31.77
C LEU A 450 -21.21 -22.61 30.91
N ASP A 451 -20.60 -23.71 30.44
CA ASP A 451 -19.44 -23.62 29.55
C ASP A 451 -19.81 -23.01 28.19
N SER A 452 -21.06 -23.19 27.75
CA SER A 452 -21.55 -22.56 26.52
C SER A 452 -21.53 -21.01 26.60
N ASN A 453 -21.63 -20.41 27.78
CA ASN A 453 -21.46 -18.97 27.98
C ASN A 453 -19.98 -18.54 27.87
N GLY A 454 -19.04 -19.47 28.14
CA GLY A 454 -17.60 -19.28 27.97
C GLY A 454 -17.15 -19.12 26.50
N ARG A 455 -18.02 -19.44 25.53
CA ARG A 455 -17.75 -19.30 24.09
C ARG A 455 -17.31 -17.90 23.68
N LYS A 456 -17.86 -16.85 24.31
CA LYS A 456 -17.48 -15.46 24.00
C LYS A 456 -16.00 -15.19 24.29
N ASN A 457 -15.49 -15.72 25.40
CA ASN A 457 -14.10 -15.57 25.78
C ASN A 457 -13.19 -16.41 24.88
N ARG A 458 -13.58 -17.66 24.59
CA ARG A 458 -12.84 -18.52 23.63
C ARG A 458 -12.75 -17.88 22.25
N GLY A 459 -13.86 -17.32 21.76
CA GLY A 459 -13.95 -16.66 20.46
C GLY A 459 -13.00 -15.47 20.30
N GLY A 460 -12.73 -14.73 21.39
CA GLY A 460 -11.82 -13.59 21.38
C GLY A 460 -10.37 -13.94 21.04
N HIS A 461 -9.93 -15.13 21.44
CA HIS A 461 -8.53 -15.58 21.24
C HIS A 461 -8.32 -16.44 19.98
N LEU A 462 -9.39 -16.87 19.30
CA LEU A 462 -9.26 -17.79 18.16
C LEU A 462 -8.35 -17.25 17.05
N MET A 463 -8.45 -15.95 16.73
CA MET A 463 -7.62 -15.35 15.69
C MET A 463 -6.16 -15.22 16.14
N GLU A 464 -5.93 -14.79 17.38
CA GLU A 464 -4.60 -14.73 17.98
C GLU A 464 -3.93 -16.12 17.97
N ASP A 465 -4.63 -17.15 18.42
CA ASP A 465 -4.13 -18.52 18.48
C ASP A 465 -3.86 -19.10 17.07
N LEU A 466 -4.67 -18.72 16.08
CA LEU A 466 -4.44 -19.11 14.69
C LEU A 466 -3.17 -18.45 14.14
N VAL A 467 -3.01 -17.14 14.31
CA VAL A 467 -1.83 -16.40 13.87
C VAL A 467 -0.57 -16.91 14.58
N GLU A 468 -0.63 -17.18 15.89
CA GLU A 468 0.50 -17.74 16.66
C GLU A 468 0.96 -19.09 16.10
N LYS A 469 0.02 -19.97 15.68
CA LYS A 469 0.39 -21.23 15.03
C LYS A 469 1.17 -21.02 13.73
N TYR A 470 0.81 -20.04 12.91
CA TYR A 470 1.54 -19.72 11.69
C TYR A 470 2.91 -19.09 11.99
N ILE A 471 3.01 -18.23 13.02
CA ILE A 471 4.29 -17.66 13.47
C ILE A 471 5.24 -18.78 13.91
N ILE A 472 4.78 -19.72 14.73
CA ILE A 472 5.57 -20.87 15.19
C ILE A 472 5.95 -21.77 14.00
N LYS A 473 5.02 -22.04 13.08
CA LYS A 473 5.27 -22.83 11.88
C LYS A 473 6.36 -22.21 10.99
N ALA A 474 6.43 -20.88 10.92
CA ALA A 474 7.47 -20.16 10.20
C ALA A 474 8.84 -20.18 10.90
N GLY A 475 8.98 -20.82 12.06
CA GLY A 475 10.26 -21.02 12.76
C GLY A 475 10.56 -20.00 13.86
N PHE A 476 9.60 -19.14 14.22
CA PHE A 476 9.77 -18.20 15.32
C PHE A 476 9.55 -18.88 16.69
N ILE A 477 10.39 -18.55 17.65
CA ILE A 477 10.45 -19.11 19.00
C ILE A 477 10.05 -18.04 20.01
N LYS A 478 9.06 -18.39 20.85
CA LYS A 478 8.49 -17.50 21.87
C LYS A 478 9.54 -17.07 22.88
N GLY A 479 9.60 -15.77 23.17
CA GLY A 479 10.54 -15.17 24.11
C GLY A 479 11.95 -14.94 23.53
N ILE A 480 12.23 -15.39 22.31
CA ILE A 480 13.51 -15.20 21.63
C ILE A 480 13.36 -14.19 20.49
N ASN A 481 12.62 -14.57 19.44
CA ASN A 481 12.43 -13.75 18.23
C ASN A 481 10.96 -13.43 17.94
N TYR A 482 10.01 -13.96 18.72
CA TYR A 482 8.67 -13.39 18.85
C TYR A 482 8.21 -13.30 20.31
N PHE A 483 7.34 -12.34 20.59
CA PHE A 483 6.77 -12.03 21.90
C PHE A 483 5.26 -11.88 21.76
N LYS A 484 4.49 -12.37 22.75
CA LYS A 484 3.02 -12.27 22.79
C LYS A 484 2.62 -11.20 23.81
N GLU A 485 1.64 -10.37 23.47
CA GLU A 485 1.06 -9.31 24.31
C GLU A 485 2.09 -8.30 24.86
N MET A 486 2.79 -7.57 23.99
CA MET A 486 3.87 -6.65 24.38
C MET A 486 3.44 -5.18 24.33
N LYS A 487 3.70 -4.41 25.39
CA LYS A 487 3.42 -2.96 25.44
C LYS A 487 4.47 -2.17 24.68
N ILE A 488 4.09 -1.00 24.15
CA ILE A 488 5.04 -0.09 23.48
C ILE A 488 6.29 0.18 24.34
N SER A 489 6.10 0.51 25.62
CA SER A 489 7.22 0.79 26.53
C SER A 489 8.21 -0.39 26.66
N GLU A 490 7.71 -1.62 26.63
CA GLU A 490 8.54 -2.82 26.71
C GLU A 490 9.31 -3.04 25.40
N ILE A 491 8.71 -2.70 24.25
CA ILE A 491 9.36 -2.77 22.93
C ILE A 491 10.50 -1.75 22.86
N GLU A 492 10.24 -0.50 23.28
CA GLU A 492 11.23 0.58 23.33
C GLU A 492 12.41 0.20 24.25
N GLU A 493 12.11 -0.29 25.45
CA GLU A 493 13.14 -0.70 26.42
C GLU A 493 13.97 -1.87 25.90
N LYS A 494 13.33 -2.90 25.35
CA LYS A 494 13.98 -4.14 24.95
C LYS A 494 14.79 -3.99 23.66
N PHE A 495 14.26 -3.30 22.67
CA PHE A 495 14.87 -3.22 21.34
C PHE A 495 15.55 -1.88 21.05
N LYS A 496 15.51 -0.93 21.99
CA LYS A 496 16.15 0.39 21.87
C LYS A 496 15.71 1.16 20.63
N ILE A 497 14.39 1.15 20.39
CA ILE A 497 13.72 1.89 19.31
C ILE A 497 12.82 2.98 19.92
N ASP A 498 12.67 4.10 19.24
CA ASP A 498 11.77 5.19 19.65
C ASP A 498 10.41 5.02 18.98
N LEU A 499 9.36 4.79 19.77
CA LEU A 499 7.96 4.65 19.34
C LEU A 499 7.08 5.76 19.93
N SER A 500 7.69 6.89 20.33
CA SER A 500 7.00 8.05 20.89
C SER A 500 5.89 8.61 20.00
N GLN A 501 6.06 8.52 18.68
CA GLN A 501 5.06 8.91 17.69
C GLN A 501 3.77 8.10 17.82
N ILE A 502 3.86 6.77 18.00
CA ILE A 502 2.70 5.88 18.14
C ILE A 502 2.09 5.98 19.55
N SER A 503 2.91 6.26 20.58
CA SER A 503 2.43 6.37 21.96
C SER A 503 1.87 7.76 22.32
N ASN A 504 1.89 8.71 21.38
CA ASN A 504 1.54 10.12 21.58
C ASN A 504 2.30 10.72 22.79
N ASN A 505 3.64 10.63 22.75
CA ASN A 505 4.56 11.01 23.83
C ASN A 505 4.29 10.27 25.16
N GLY A 506 4.04 8.95 25.11
CA GLY A 506 3.90 8.10 26.29
C GLY A 506 2.55 8.17 27.01
N LYS A 507 1.55 8.87 26.47
CA LYS A 507 0.20 8.95 27.07
C LYS A 507 -0.67 7.73 26.78
N THR A 508 -0.31 6.93 25.78
CA THR A 508 -1.15 5.83 25.28
C THR A 508 -0.51 4.49 25.60
N VAL A 509 -1.16 3.68 26.43
CA VAL A 509 -0.69 2.34 26.82
C VAL A 509 -1.18 1.32 25.78
N LYS A 510 -0.66 1.39 24.56
CA LYS A 510 -0.99 0.40 23.54
C LYS A 510 -0.15 -0.87 23.73
N ARG A 511 -0.81 -2.02 23.58
CA ARG A 511 -0.24 -3.35 23.66
C ARG A 511 -0.56 -4.08 22.36
N PHE A 512 0.47 -4.61 21.69
CA PHE A 512 0.32 -5.38 20.47
C PHE A 512 0.18 -6.87 20.79
N ASP A 513 -0.64 -7.59 20.02
CA ASP A 513 -0.90 -9.02 20.21
C ASP A 513 0.39 -9.83 20.04
N PHE A 514 1.19 -9.48 19.02
CA PHE A 514 2.50 -10.07 18.80
C PHE A 514 3.54 -9.03 18.40
N VAL A 515 4.79 -9.31 18.75
CA VAL A 515 5.96 -8.57 18.26
C VAL A 515 7.00 -9.57 17.77
N ILE A 516 7.40 -9.46 16.51
CA ILE A 516 8.46 -10.27 15.90
C ILE A 516 9.70 -9.42 15.68
N LYS A 517 10.87 -9.94 16.06
CA LYS A 517 12.18 -9.32 15.81
C LYS A 517 12.96 -10.16 14.80
N THR A 518 13.22 -9.60 13.62
CA THR A 518 14.19 -10.16 12.66
C THR A 518 15.55 -9.47 12.83
N GLN A 519 16.52 -9.70 11.96
CA GLN A 519 17.83 -9.03 12.07
C GLN A 519 17.69 -7.50 12.01
N ASN A 520 16.91 -7.00 11.05
CA ASN A 520 16.85 -5.57 10.74
C ASN A 520 15.53 -4.89 11.11
N MET A 521 14.46 -5.65 11.38
CA MET A 521 13.12 -5.09 11.57
C MET A 521 12.45 -5.61 12.85
N ILE A 522 11.53 -4.79 13.38
CA ILE A 522 10.57 -5.12 14.42
C ILE A 522 9.18 -5.04 13.79
N TYR A 523 8.42 -6.13 13.87
CA TYR A 523 7.05 -6.19 13.37
C TYR A 523 6.09 -6.21 14.55
N ALA A 524 5.27 -5.18 14.68
CA ALA A 524 4.19 -5.12 15.66
C ALA A 524 2.88 -5.55 15.00
N ILE A 525 2.24 -6.56 15.57
CA ILE A 525 1.15 -7.29 14.93
C ILE A 525 -0.13 -7.16 15.76
N GLU A 526 -1.22 -6.83 15.09
CA GLU A 526 -2.58 -6.89 15.63
C GLU A 526 -3.39 -7.94 14.87
N THR A 527 -4.33 -8.57 15.57
CA THR A 527 -5.15 -9.63 15.02
C THR A 527 -6.62 -9.44 15.40
N ASN A 528 -7.55 -9.66 14.47
CA ASN A 528 -8.97 -9.73 14.82
C ASN A 528 -9.78 -10.56 13.82
N PHE A 529 -10.89 -11.09 14.32
CA PHE A 529 -11.89 -11.78 13.50
C PHE A 529 -13.28 -11.26 13.85
N TYR A 530 -14.03 -10.81 12.86
CA TYR A 530 -15.39 -10.31 13.05
C TYR A 530 -16.41 -11.19 12.32
N ALA A 531 -17.09 -12.07 13.05
CA ALA A 531 -18.14 -12.91 12.50
C ALA A 531 -19.42 -12.12 12.14
N SER A 532 -19.67 -11.01 12.84
CA SER A 532 -20.84 -10.14 12.67
C SER A 532 -20.41 -8.68 12.60
N SER A 533 -21.26 -7.83 12.02
CA SER A 533 -21.00 -6.40 11.94
C SER A 533 -21.21 -5.68 13.28
N GLY A 534 -20.83 -4.40 13.35
CA GLY A 534 -20.89 -3.59 14.56
C GLY A 534 -19.96 -2.37 14.53
N SER A 535 -20.09 -1.48 15.52
CA SER A 535 -19.26 -0.27 15.65
C SER A 535 -17.78 -0.59 15.88
N LYS A 536 -17.49 -1.63 16.67
CA LYS A 536 -16.13 -2.01 17.08
C LYS A 536 -15.16 -2.17 15.90
N LEU A 537 -15.55 -2.90 14.84
CA LEU A 537 -14.67 -3.12 13.69
C LEU A 537 -14.43 -1.84 12.87
N ASN A 538 -15.41 -0.93 12.82
CA ASN A 538 -15.23 0.38 12.18
C ASN A 538 -14.22 1.24 12.94
N GLU A 539 -14.27 1.23 14.28
CA GLU A 539 -13.30 1.92 15.14
C GLU A 539 -11.90 1.30 15.01
N THR A 540 -11.81 -0.04 14.98
CA THR A 540 -10.55 -0.76 14.78
C THR A 540 -9.88 -0.38 13.47
N ALA A 541 -10.61 -0.37 12.35
CA ALA A 541 -10.05 0.04 11.05
C ALA A 541 -9.47 1.46 11.11
N ARG A 542 -10.21 2.42 11.69
CA ARG A 542 -9.75 3.81 11.85
C ARG A 542 -8.51 3.93 12.74
N SER A 543 -8.50 3.23 13.86
CA SER A 543 -7.36 3.23 14.79
C SER A 543 -6.10 2.65 14.12
N TYR A 544 -6.23 1.56 13.39
CA TYR A 544 -5.10 0.91 12.74
C TYR A 544 -4.62 1.67 11.51
N LYS A 545 -5.50 2.37 10.80
CA LYS A 545 -5.12 3.34 9.77
C LYS A 545 -4.21 4.44 10.32
N HIS A 546 -4.51 4.96 11.52
CA HIS A 546 -3.67 5.96 12.19
C HIS A 546 -2.29 5.40 12.53
N ILE A 547 -2.24 4.23 13.18
CA ILE A 547 -0.97 3.57 13.55
C ILE A 547 -0.15 3.27 12.29
N ALA A 548 -0.78 2.83 11.20
CA ALA A 548 -0.11 2.58 9.93
C ALA A 548 0.51 3.84 9.33
N GLN A 549 -0.09 5.02 9.54
CA GLN A 549 0.47 6.30 9.10
C GLN A 549 1.66 6.73 9.96
N GLU A 550 1.54 6.61 11.29
CA GLU A 550 2.62 6.93 12.23
C GLU A 550 3.83 6.00 12.09
N ALA A 551 3.60 4.72 11.82
CA ALA A 551 4.68 3.74 11.67
C ALA A 551 5.55 3.97 10.42
N LYS A 552 5.11 4.73 9.41
CA LYS A 552 5.85 4.91 8.14
C LYS A 552 7.19 5.62 8.32
N ASP A 553 7.30 6.50 9.31
CA ASP A 553 8.49 7.31 9.54
C ASP A 553 9.45 6.68 10.56
N ILE A 554 9.09 5.51 11.13
CA ILE A 554 9.90 4.83 12.14
C ILE A 554 10.80 3.78 11.48
N ASN A 555 12.07 4.13 11.31
CA ASN A 555 13.06 3.22 10.74
C ASN A 555 13.24 1.97 11.62
N GLY A 556 13.22 0.79 11.00
CA GLY A 556 13.35 -0.49 11.71
C GLY A 556 12.04 -1.03 12.32
N PHE A 557 10.90 -0.39 12.10
CA PHE A 557 9.60 -0.79 12.64
C PHE A 557 8.55 -0.94 11.53
N ILE A 558 7.75 -2.00 11.59
CA ILE A 558 6.60 -2.21 10.69
C ILE A 558 5.38 -2.59 11.53
N PHE A 559 4.26 -1.93 11.24
CA PHE A 559 2.96 -2.36 11.72
C PHE A 559 2.33 -3.37 10.75
N VAL A 560 1.82 -4.48 11.28
CA VAL A 560 1.16 -5.57 10.53
C VAL A 560 -0.21 -5.83 11.13
N TRP A 561 -1.21 -6.06 10.28
CA TRP A 561 -2.57 -6.34 10.73
C TRP A 561 -3.14 -7.59 10.08
N PHE A 562 -3.45 -8.62 10.86
CA PHE A 562 -4.20 -9.78 10.39
C PHE A 562 -5.70 -9.62 10.71
N THR A 563 -6.56 -9.65 9.70
CA THR A 563 -8.01 -9.54 9.87
C THR A 563 -8.78 -10.43 8.91
N ASP A 564 -9.91 -10.96 9.38
CA ASP A 564 -10.83 -11.77 8.59
C ASP A 564 -12.25 -11.72 9.18
N GLY A 565 -13.19 -12.42 8.57
CA GLY A 565 -14.56 -12.57 9.04
C GLY A 565 -15.57 -11.74 8.24
N LYS A 566 -16.70 -12.36 7.87
CA LYS A 566 -17.74 -11.71 7.05
C LYS A 566 -18.43 -10.51 7.69
N GLY A 567 -18.24 -10.25 8.99
CA GLY A 567 -18.69 -9.01 9.62
C GLY A 567 -18.15 -7.75 8.96
N TRP A 568 -17.03 -7.85 8.23
CA TRP A 568 -16.48 -6.76 7.43
C TRP A 568 -17.28 -6.39 6.19
N LEU A 569 -18.16 -7.24 5.69
CA LEU A 569 -18.95 -6.94 4.49
C LEU A 569 -19.79 -5.66 4.66
N ASP A 570 -20.38 -5.48 5.84
CA ASP A 570 -21.19 -4.30 6.17
C ASP A 570 -20.34 -3.05 6.46
N ALA A 571 -19.06 -3.23 6.79
CA ALA A 571 -18.10 -2.15 7.11
C ALA A 571 -17.01 -2.01 6.05
N ARG A 572 -17.25 -2.53 4.84
CA ARG A 572 -16.25 -2.69 3.79
C ARG A 572 -15.54 -1.40 3.43
N ASN A 573 -16.22 -0.25 3.53
CA ASN A 573 -15.65 1.03 3.15
C ASN A 573 -14.50 1.45 4.09
N ASN A 574 -14.69 1.32 5.41
CA ASN A 574 -13.64 1.66 6.38
C ASN A 574 -12.45 0.67 6.29
N LEU A 575 -12.74 -0.60 6.03
CA LEU A 575 -11.69 -1.60 5.79
C LEU A 575 -10.92 -1.29 4.51
N LYS A 576 -11.62 -0.96 3.42
CA LYS A 576 -11.03 -0.59 2.14
C LYS A 576 -10.09 0.61 2.29
N GLU A 577 -10.54 1.67 2.95
CA GLU A 577 -9.69 2.84 3.21
C GLU A 577 -8.40 2.50 3.97
N THR A 578 -8.47 1.55 4.91
CA THR A 578 -7.28 1.12 5.67
C THR A 578 -6.39 0.24 4.81
N PHE A 579 -6.98 -0.66 4.03
CA PHE A 579 -6.30 -1.56 3.11
C PHE A 579 -5.54 -0.83 1.99
N GLU A 580 -6.04 0.31 1.53
CA GLU A 580 -5.37 1.14 0.53
C GLU A 580 -4.12 1.85 1.08
N ILE A 581 -4.00 1.99 2.40
CA ILE A 581 -2.91 2.74 3.06
C ILE A 581 -1.90 1.81 3.74
N LEU A 582 -2.38 0.73 4.36
CA LEU A 582 -1.59 -0.25 5.09
C LEU A 582 -1.24 -1.43 4.16
N GLU A 583 -0.01 -1.43 3.67
CA GLU A 583 0.48 -2.50 2.79
C GLU A 583 0.46 -3.88 3.48
N ASN A 584 0.76 -3.91 4.78
CA ASN A 584 0.91 -5.11 5.61
C ASN A 584 -0.37 -5.53 6.36
N ILE A 585 -1.53 -5.42 5.72
CA ILE A 585 -2.78 -6.02 6.20
C ILE A 585 -2.94 -7.41 5.58
N TYR A 586 -3.41 -8.46 6.24
CA TYR A 586 -3.50 -9.81 5.66
C TYR A 586 -4.71 -10.58 6.19
N ASN A 587 -5.24 -11.52 5.43
CA ASN A 587 -6.35 -12.39 5.84
C ASN A 587 -5.88 -13.84 6.07
N ILE A 588 -6.80 -14.74 6.40
CA ILE A 588 -6.46 -16.15 6.66
C ILE A 588 -5.98 -16.85 5.39
N ASP A 589 -6.55 -16.54 4.23
CA ASP A 589 -6.10 -17.09 2.95
C ASP A 589 -4.65 -16.68 2.64
N ASP A 590 -4.24 -15.45 2.97
CA ASP A 590 -2.85 -15.00 2.83
C ASP A 590 -1.91 -15.83 3.73
N MET A 591 -2.33 -16.15 4.97
CA MET A 591 -1.58 -17.04 5.87
C MET A 591 -1.48 -18.46 5.34
N GLU A 592 -2.57 -19.01 4.80
CA GLU A 592 -2.59 -20.32 4.15
C GLU A 592 -1.67 -20.38 2.93
N ASN A 593 -1.40 -19.23 2.30
CA ASN A 593 -0.47 -19.06 1.18
C ASN A 593 0.94 -18.57 1.62
N ASN A 594 1.31 -18.89 2.87
CA ASN A 594 2.63 -18.69 3.47
C ASN A 594 3.09 -17.22 3.53
N ILE A 595 2.18 -16.26 3.74
CA ILE A 595 2.59 -14.85 3.86
C ILE A 595 3.48 -14.60 5.09
N VAL A 596 3.28 -15.33 6.18
CA VAL A 596 4.06 -15.17 7.42
C VAL A 596 5.54 -15.48 7.18
N GLU A 597 5.85 -16.53 6.41
CA GLU A 597 7.22 -16.90 6.03
C GLU A 597 7.85 -15.88 5.08
N LYS A 598 7.05 -15.27 4.19
CA LYS A 598 7.52 -14.29 3.21
C LYS A 598 7.71 -12.90 3.80
N LEU A 599 6.92 -12.54 4.81
CA LEU A 599 6.87 -11.22 5.41
C LEU A 599 8.00 -11.02 6.43
N PHE A 600 8.23 -12.05 7.26
CA PHE A 600 9.20 -11.99 8.35
C PHE A 600 10.50 -12.69 7.95
N VAL A 601 11.34 -11.98 7.19
CA VAL A 601 12.64 -12.47 6.69
C VAL A 601 13.80 -11.85 7.45
#